data_AF-A0A9W6TEX3-F1
#
_entry.id   AF-A0A9W6TEX3-F1
#
_cell.length_a   1.000
_cell.length_b   1.000
_cell.length_c   1.000
_cell.angle_alpha   90.00
_cell.angle_beta   90.00
_cell.angle_gamma   90.00
#
_symmetry.space_group_name_H-M   'P 1'
#
loop_
_entity.id
_entity.type
_entity.pdbx_description
1 polymer ?
#
loop_
_entity_poly.entity_id
_entity_poly.type
_entity_poly.pdbx_seq_one_letter_code
_entity_poly.pdbx_strand_id
1 'polypeptide(L)'
;MHELAGFDHEDVPELKDAGEFVAYDLLLHADEPQDVAWMMLKLPSKLRGLSTVQRALRAYVAFQTDDFHAFFVELAAMPLLERAAALRHLPKVWDRSLRMMNKGFGKQDRFPLEELARWLYLAEPHSEGEGGDIAERLCNALNIQTQRHSPPQIRNETEDVADSWEVIDGIIDQALSLPEAKPLSIGFAQFKLAPLHDQADAEVMRNLLRDVAVRMEDVAKNVPLTAAELIMGRKT
;
A
#
# COMPACT_ATOMS: atom_id res chain seq x y z
N MET A 1 -20.23 -29.34 48.48
CA MET A 1 -19.75 -28.99 47.13
C MET A 1 -19.68 -27.48 47.07
N HIS A 2 -18.47 -26.92 47.23
CA HIS A 2 -18.26 -25.48 47.12
C HIS A 2 -17.96 -25.15 45.66
N GLU A 3 -18.89 -24.43 45.03
CA GLU A 3 -18.61 -23.70 43.80
C GLU A 3 -17.61 -22.59 44.15
N LEU A 4 -16.38 -22.72 43.66
CA LEU A 4 -15.43 -21.62 43.64
C LEU A 4 -15.77 -20.75 42.42
N ALA A 5 -16.68 -19.80 42.64
CA ALA A 5 -16.68 -18.56 41.90
C ALA A 5 -15.32 -17.89 42.15
N GLY A 6 -14.49 -17.76 41.12
CA GLY A 6 -13.15 -17.21 41.30
C GLY A 6 -12.38 -17.04 40.00
N PHE A 7 -12.20 -15.76 39.65
CA PHE A 7 -11.20 -15.23 38.72
C PHE A 7 -11.53 -15.27 37.22
N ASP A 8 -12.57 -14.52 36.82
CA ASP A 8 -12.49 -13.75 35.57
C ASP A 8 -11.44 -12.64 35.77
N HIS A 9 -10.17 -13.00 35.60
CA HIS A 9 -9.09 -12.03 35.44
C HIS A 9 -9.18 -11.48 34.00
N GLU A 10 -10.12 -10.58 33.77
CA GLU A 10 -10.44 -10.04 32.43
C GLU A 10 -9.39 -9.07 31.86
N ASP A 11 -8.40 -8.63 32.62
CA ASP A 11 -7.35 -7.74 32.11
C ASP A 11 -6.00 -8.02 32.80
N VAL A 12 -5.37 -9.16 32.47
CA VAL A 12 -3.98 -9.39 32.85
C VAL A 12 -3.09 -8.77 31.77
N PRO A 13 -2.25 -7.77 32.08
CA PRO A 13 -1.33 -7.16 31.11
C PRO A 13 -0.47 -8.20 30.38
N GLU A 14 -0.07 -9.25 31.10
CA GLU A 14 0.69 -10.40 30.59
C GLU A 14 -0.01 -11.12 29.43
N LEU A 15 -1.35 -11.12 29.40
CA LEU A 15 -2.14 -11.72 28.31
C LEU A 15 -2.16 -10.81 27.07
N LYS A 16 -2.20 -9.49 27.27
CA LYS A 16 -2.13 -8.49 26.18
C LYS A 16 -0.75 -8.51 25.53
N ASP A 17 0.30 -8.50 26.34
CA ASP A 17 1.69 -8.57 25.87
C ASP A 17 1.95 -9.88 25.12
N ALA A 18 1.47 -11.01 25.64
CA ALA A 18 1.57 -12.30 24.95
C ALA A 18 0.85 -12.30 23.58
N GLY A 19 -0.30 -11.62 23.47
CA GLY A 19 -1.03 -11.47 22.22
C GLY A 19 -0.27 -10.67 21.16
N GLU A 20 0.49 -9.66 21.58
CA GLU A 20 1.33 -8.86 20.70
C GLU A 20 2.46 -9.70 20.09
N PHE A 21 3.20 -10.46 20.90
CA PHE A 21 4.27 -11.33 20.40
C PHE A 21 3.76 -12.44 19.49
N VAL A 22 2.58 -13.00 19.78
CA VAL A 22 1.93 -13.97 18.89
C VAL A 22 1.59 -13.33 17.54
N ALA A 23 1.10 -12.09 17.53
CA ALA A 23 0.83 -11.36 16.29
C ALA A 23 2.12 -11.16 15.47
N TYR A 24 3.23 -10.80 16.11
CA TYR A 24 4.53 -10.69 15.42
C TYR A 24 4.98 -12.02 14.85
N ASP A 25 4.87 -13.10 15.61
CA ASP A 25 5.30 -14.44 15.17
C ASP A 25 4.50 -14.90 13.95
N LEU A 26 3.18 -14.69 13.96
CA LEU A 26 2.30 -14.94 12.82
C LEU A 26 2.69 -14.13 11.59
N LEU A 27 2.95 -12.83 11.77
CA LEU A 27 3.30 -11.94 10.66
C LEU A 27 4.68 -12.24 10.12
N LEU A 28 5.66 -12.61 10.94
CA LEU A 28 7.02 -12.93 10.50
C LEU A 28 7.07 -14.22 9.67
N HIS A 29 6.23 -15.20 10.01
CA HIS A 29 6.18 -16.51 9.35
C HIS A 29 5.01 -16.62 8.35
N ALA A 30 4.45 -15.50 7.90
CA ALA A 30 3.28 -15.53 7.02
C ALA A 30 3.55 -16.23 5.67
N ASP A 31 4.80 -16.38 5.25
CA ASP A 31 5.25 -17.14 4.08
C ASP A 31 5.40 -18.65 4.33
N GLU A 32 5.29 -19.08 5.58
CA GLU A 32 5.50 -20.44 6.07
C GLU A 32 4.19 -20.99 6.68
N PRO A 33 3.21 -21.40 5.85
CA PRO A 33 1.87 -21.75 6.33
C PRO A 33 1.86 -22.96 7.27
N GLN A 34 2.86 -23.84 7.17
CA GLN A 34 3.02 -24.97 8.08
C GLN A 34 3.37 -24.49 9.49
N ASP A 35 4.24 -23.51 9.62
CA ASP A 35 4.71 -23.00 10.91
C ASP A 35 3.59 -22.21 11.60
N VAL A 36 2.84 -21.43 10.84
CA VAL A 36 1.62 -20.77 11.31
C VAL A 36 0.57 -21.80 11.75
N ALA A 37 0.34 -22.87 10.98
CA ALA A 37 -0.60 -23.92 11.37
C ALA A 37 -0.18 -24.61 12.68
N TRP A 38 1.11 -24.95 12.83
CA TRP A 38 1.65 -25.54 14.05
C TRP A 38 1.54 -24.62 15.26
N MET A 39 1.80 -23.34 15.09
CA MET A 39 1.62 -22.31 16.11
C MET A 39 0.16 -22.26 16.57
N MET A 40 -0.77 -22.20 15.62
CA MET A 40 -2.21 -22.09 15.89
C MET A 40 -2.80 -23.32 16.60
N LEU A 41 -2.26 -24.51 16.36
CA LEU A 41 -2.66 -25.72 17.09
C LEU A 41 -2.26 -25.68 18.57
N LYS A 42 -1.13 -25.04 18.89
CA LYS A 42 -0.61 -24.93 20.27
C LYS A 42 -1.17 -23.74 21.02
N LEU A 43 -1.73 -22.75 20.31
CA LEU A 43 -2.16 -21.49 20.89
C LEU A 43 -3.47 -21.65 21.70
N PRO A 44 -3.52 -21.20 22.96
CA PRO A 44 -4.76 -21.15 23.76
C PRO A 44 -5.88 -20.39 23.06
N SER A 45 -7.14 -20.81 23.25
CA SER A 45 -8.30 -20.15 22.65
C SER A 45 -8.45 -18.68 23.06
N LYS A 46 -8.10 -18.35 24.31
CA LYS A 46 -8.11 -16.97 24.82
C LYS A 46 -7.17 -16.06 24.02
N LEU A 47 -5.93 -16.50 23.77
CA LEU A 47 -4.96 -15.75 22.96
C LEU A 47 -5.41 -15.66 21.50
N ARG A 48 -5.98 -16.74 20.95
CA ARG A 48 -6.57 -16.73 19.61
C ARG A 48 -7.66 -15.67 19.47
N GLY A 49 -8.46 -15.43 20.52
CA GLY A 49 -9.54 -14.45 20.51
C GLY A 49 -9.10 -12.99 20.58
N LEU A 50 -7.82 -12.71 20.87
CA LEU A 50 -7.32 -11.34 20.98
C LEU A 50 -7.35 -10.62 19.62
N SER A 51 -7.71 -9.34 19.64
CA SER A 51 -7.88 -8.54 18.42
C SER A 51 -6.60 -8.41 17.60
N THR A 52 -5.44 -8.30 18.25
CA THR A 52 -4.11 -8.25 17.62
C THR A 52 -3.80 -9.54 16.87
N VAL A 53 -4.03 -10.69 17.52
CA VAL A 53 -3.86 -12.02 16.92
C VAL A 53 -4.85 -12.23 15.78
N GLN A 54 -6.11 -11.86 15.95
CA GLN A 54 -7.12 -11.95 14.88
C GLN A 54 -6.78 -11.07 13.67
N ARG A 55 -6.24 -9.86 13.88
CA ARG A 55 -5.75 -8.99 12.79
C ARG A 55 -4.58 -9.64 12.04
N ALA A 56 -3.58 -10.14 12.76
CA ALA A 56 -2.46 -10.85 12.15
C ALA A 56 -2.93 -12.08 11.35
N LEU A 57 -3.92 -12.83 11.87
CA LEU A 57 -4.50 -13.97 11.17
C LEU A 57 -5.26 -13.56 9.91
N ARG A 58 -6.02 -12.46 9.92
CA ARG A 58 -6.68 -11.95 8.71
C ARG A 58 -5.68 -11.54 7.66
N ALA A 59 -4.60 -10.85 8.05
CA ALA A 59 -3.52 -10.49 7.15
C ALA A 59 -2.81 -11.74 6.57
N TYR A 60 -2.54 -12.75 7.41
CA TYR A 60 -2.00 -14.03 6.98
C TYR A 60 -2.90 -14.73 5.95
N VAL A 61 -4.20 -14.84 6.24
CA VAL A 61 -5.17 -15.47 5.33
C VAL A 61 -5.24 -14.70 4.00
N ALA A 62 -5.31 -13.37 4.05
CA ALA A 62 -5.32 -12.52 2.88
C ALA A 62 -4.06 -12.73 2.01
N PHE A 63 -2.88 -12.82 2.65
CA PHE A 63 -1.63 -13.12 1.97
C PHE A 63 -1.61 -14.52 1.33
N GLN A 64 -2.10 -15.55 2.03
CA GLN A 64 -2.12 -16.93 1.53
C GLN A 64 -3.14 -17.16 0.41
N THR A 65 -4.21 -16.37 0.39
CA THR A 65 -5.29 -16.47 -0.60
C THR A 65 -5.16 -15.48 -1.76
N ASP A 66 -4.04 -14.74 -1.80
CA ASP A 66 -3.77 -13.68 -2.76
C ASP A 66 -4.87 -12.57 -2.79
N ASP A 67 -5.60 -12.37 -1.67
CA ASP A 67 -6.47 -11.21 -1.45
C ASP A 67 -5.64 -10.03 -0.94
N PHE A 68 -4.86 -9.44 -1.85
CA PHE A 68 -3.94 -8.37 -1.49
C PHE A 68 -4.64 -7.07 -1.10
N HIS A 69 -5.89 -6.86 -1.54
CA HIS A 69 -6.69 -5.74 -1.06
C HIS A 69 -6.96 -5.88 0.45
N ALA A 70 -7.47 -7.04 0.89
CA ALA A 70 -7.67 -7.31 2.31
C ALA A 70 -6.36 -7.24 3.11
N PHE A 71 -5.25 -7.71 2.52
CA PHE A 71 -3.93 -7.61 3.13
C PHE A 71 -3.54 -6.16 3.42
N PHE A 72 -3.69 -5.25 2.44
CA PHE A 72 -3.35 -3.83 2.62
C PHE A 72 -4.29 -3.11 3.59
N VAL A 73 -5.56 -3.51 3.65
CA VAL A 73 -6.51 -3.00 4.65
C VAL A 73 -6.05 -3.35 6.07
N GLU A 74 -5.67 -4.61 6.32
CA GLU A 74 -5.15 -5.00 7.63
C GLU A 74 -3.80 -4.33 7.93
N LEU A 75 -2.89 -4.24 6.95
CA LEU A 75 -1.59 -3.55 7.09
C LEU A 75 -1.78 -2.07 7.50
N ALA A 76 -2.74 -1.38 6.88
CA ALA A 76 -3.06 0.00 7.23
C ALA A 76 -3.62 0.13 8.67
N ALA A 77 -4.29 -0.91 9.19
CA ALA A 77 -4.85 -0.94 10.54
C ALA A 77 -3.84 -1.41 11.63
N MET A 78 -2.66 -1.90 11.25
CA MET A 78 -1.64 -2.40 12.17
C MET A 78 -0.87 -1.28 12.88
N PRO A 79 -0.45 -1.47 14.15
CA PRO A 79 0.54 -0.63 14.81
C PRO A 79 1.92 -0.78 14.12
N LEU A 80 2.83 0.15 14.41
CA LEU A 80 4.12 0.27 13.72
C LEU A 80 4.93 -1.04 13.70
N LEU A 81 5.02 -1.74 14.83
CA LEU A 81 5.80 -2.98 14.93
C LEU A 81 5.15 -4.15 14.17
N GLU A 82 3.82 -4.25 14.17
CA GLU A 82 3.10 -5.24 13.35
C GLU A 82 3.32 -4.95 11.86
N ARG A 83 3.25 -3.67 11.45
CA ARG A 83 3.58 -3.27 10.07
C ARG A 83 5.01 -3.65 9.71
N ALA A 84 5.97 -3.39 10.59
CA ALA A 84 7.37 -3.72 10.38
C ALA A 84 7.57 -5.24 10.19
N ALA A 85 6.89 -6.07 10.99
CA ALA A 85 6.90 -7.53 10.82
C ALA A 85 6.31 -7.95 9.46
N ALA A 86 5.28 -7.28 8.99
CA ALA A 86 4.63 -7.56 7.71
C ALA A 86 5.42 -7.06 6.46
N LEU A 87 6.34 -6.09 6.61
CA LEU A 87 7.06 -5.47 5.50
C LEU A 87 7.80 -6.49 4.62
N ARG A 88 8.37 -7.56 5.22
CA ARG A 88 9.12 -8.59 4.48
C ARG A 88 8.31 -9.27 3.37
N HIS A 89 6.98 -9.23 3.47
CA HIS A 89 6.08 -9.89 2.53
C HIS A 89 5.70 -9.00 1.34
N LEU A 90 5.89 -7.68 1.46
CA LEU A 90 5.50 -6.74 0.41
C LEU A 90 6.11 -7.03 -0.96
N PRO A 91 7.38 -7.44 -1.11
CA PRO A 91 7.93 -7.73 -2.43
C PRO A 91 7.16 -8.84 -3.16
N LYS A 92 6.77 -9.88 -2.41
CA LYS A 92 5.99 -11.00 -2.93
C LYS A 92 4.54 -10.59 -3.22
N VAL A 93 3.95 -9.75 -2.37
CA VAL A 93 2.63 -9.16 -2.62
C VAL A 93 2.63 -8.32 -3.89
N TRP A 94 3.62 -7.44 -4.08
CA TRP A 94 3.77 -6.61 -5.27
C TRP A 94 3.94 -7.44 -6.55
N ASP A 95 4.87 -8.41 -6.53
CA ASP A 95 5.10 -9.30 -7.67
C ASP A 95 3.82 -10.04 -8.07
N ARG A 96 3.16 -10.69 -7.11
CA ARG A 96 1.93 -11.45 -7.38
C ARG A 96 0.78 -10.55 -7.81
N SER A 97 0.60 -9.39 -7.18
CA SER A 97 -0.42 -8.40 -7.55
C SER A 97 -0.24 -7.97 -9.01
N LEU A 98 0.97 -7.59 -9.40
CA LEU A 98 1.25 -7.15 -10.76
C LEU A 98 1.12 -8.29 -11.79
N ARG A 99 1.47 -9.53 -11.44
CA ARG A 99 1.19 -10.69 -12.30
C ARG A 99 -0.31 -10.95 -12.46
N MET A 100 -1.10 -10.82 -11.39
CA MET A 100 -2.56 -10.95 -11.43
C MET A 100 -3.18 -9.86 -12.28
N MET A 101 -2.78 -8.59 -12.07
CA MET A 101 -3.19 -7.45 -12.89
C MET A 101 -2.81 -7.66 -14.36
N ASN A 102 -1.58 -8.10 -14.63
CA ASN A 102 -1.12 -8.40 -15.99
C ASN A 102 -1.92 -9.52 -16.65
N LYS A 103 -2.47 -10.47 -15.89
CA LYS A 103 -3.38 -11.49 -16.41
C LYS A 103 -4.80 -10.97 -16.60
N GLY A 104 -5.27 -10.08 -15.72
CA GLY A 104 -6.63 -9.54 -15.70
C GLY A 104 -6.89 -8.48 -16.78
N PHE A 105 -6.04 -7.46 -16.88
CA PHE A 105 -6.25 -6.32 -17.78
C PHE A 105 -6.12 -6.65 -19.27
N GLY A 106 -6.82 -5.95 -20.15
CA GLY A 106 -6.67 -6.02 -21.60
C GLY A 106 -5.35 -5.41 -22.09
N LYS A 107 -4.94 -5.75 -23.33
CA LYS A 107 -3.70 -5.24 -23.96
C LYS A 107 -3.70 -3.72 -24.20
N GLN A 108 -4.87 -3.09 -24.22
CA GLN A 108 -5.03 -1.65 -24.49
C GLN A 108 -5.38 -0.87 -23.22
N ASP A 109 -5.51 -1.56 -22.08
CA ASP A 109 -5.90 -0.92 -20.84
C ASP A 109 -4.73 -0.07 -20.35
N ARG A 110 -5.00 1.23 -20.22
CA ARG A 110 -4.07 2.20 -19.64
C ARG A 110 -4.45 2.38 -18.19
N PHE A 111 -3.57 1.93 -17.29
CA PHE A 111 -3.82 2.02 -15.86
C PHE A 111 -2.99 3.15 -15.25
N PRO A 112 -3.59 4.17 -14.61
CA PRO A 112 -2.85 5.30 -14.04
C PRO A 112 -1.81 4.86 -13.00
N LEU A 113 -0.61 5.42 -13.06
CA LEU A 113 0.49 5.02 -12.18
C LEU A 113 0.25 5.40 -10.71
N GLU A 114 -0.48 6.47 -10.42
CA GLU A 114 -0.83 6.91 -9.07
C GLU A 114 -1.93 6.05 -8.46
N GLU A 115 -2.90 5.62 -9.28
CA GLU A 115 -3.87 4.61 -8.85
C GLU A 115 -3.14 3.31 -8.51
N LEU A 116 -2.15 2.92 -9.32
CA LEU A 116 -1.34 1.74 -9.07
C LEU A 116 -0.52 1.88 -7.79
N ALA A 117 0.05 3.07 -7.56
CA ALA A 117 0.78 3.38 -6.34
C ALA A 117 -0.12 3.25 -5.11
N ARG A 118 -1.37 3.70 -5.17
CA ARG A 118 -2.35 3.54 -4.08
C ARG A 118 -2.72 2.07 -3.87
N TRP A 119 -3.04 1.34 -4.94
CA TRP A 119 -3.44 -0.07 -4.84
C TRP A 119 -2.34 -0.97 -4.28
N LEU A 120 -1.08 -0.65 -4.58
CA LEU A 120 0.08 -1.41 -4.13
C LEU A 120 0.71 -0.86 -2.84
N TYR A 121 0.04 0.09 -2.18
CA TYR A 121 0.51 0.71 -0.95
C TYR A 121 1.91 1.34 -1.08
N LEU A 122 2.21 1.92 -2.24
CA LEU A 122 3.43 2.70 -2.53
C LEU A 122 3.23 4.19 -2.24
N ALA A 123 1.99 4.66 -2.32
CA ALA A 123 1.54 6.00 -1.91
C ALA A 123 0.56 5.91 -0.73
N GLU A 124 0.25 7.03 -0.07
CA GLU A 124 -0.79 7.02 0.95
C GLU A 124 -2.15 6.69 0.32
N PRO A 125 -2.99 5.87 0.98
CA PRO A 125 -4.29 5.48 0.41
C PRO A 125 -5.19 6.68 0.06
N HIS A 126 -4.95 7.84 0.68
CA HIS A 126 -5.74 9.05 0.51
C HIS A 126 -4.98 10.18 -0.21
N SER A 127 -3.73 9.96 -0.64
CA SER A 127 -3.01 11.00 -1.38
C SER A 127 -3.41 10.99 -2.85
N GLU A 128 -3.82 12.17 -3.34
CA GLU A 128 -4.12 12.38 -4.75
C GLU A 128 -2.83 12.78 -5.49
N GLY A 129 -2.52 12.08 -6.57
CA GLY A 129 -1.43 12.46 -7.47
C GLY A 129 -0.01 12.06 -7.02
N GLU A 130 0.14 11.24 -5.98
CA GLU A 130 1.46 10.85 -5.45
C GLU A 130 1.86 9.41 -5.84
N GLY A 131 3.17 9.14 -5.77
CA GLY A 131 3.74 7.80 -5.89
C GLY A 131 3.79 7.21 -7.29
N GLY A 132 3.39 7.96 -8.33
CA GLY A 132 3.48 7.51 -9.72
C GLY A 132 4.89 7.07 -10.12
N ASP A 133 5.93 7.84 -9.74
CA ASP A 133 7.32 7.49 -10.04
C ASP A 133 7.75 6.19 -9.34
N ILE A 134 7.22 5.93 -8.14
CA ILE A 134 7.50 4.72 -7.37
C ILE A 134 6.84 3.51 -8.04
N ALA A 135 5.58 3.65 -8.46
CA ALA A 135 4.87 2.63 -9.20
C ALA A 135 5.51 2.32 -10.56
N GLU A 136 6.02 3.34 -11.26
CA GLU A 136 6.77 3.14 -12.51
C GLU A 136 8.05 2.34 -12.29
N ARG A 137 8.83 2.65 -11.24
CA ARG A 137 10.03 1.86 -10.89
C ARG A 137 9.68 0.39 -10.65
N LEU A 138 8.58 0.13 -9.94
CA LEU A 138 8.11 -1.23 -9.70
C LEU A 138 7.65 -1.93 -11.00
N CYS A 139 6.94 -1.23 -11.89
CA CYS A 139 6.54 -1.76 -13.20
C CYS A 139 7.75 -2.16 -14.03
N ASN A 140 8.74 -1.26 -14.12
CA ASN A 140 9.97 -1.49 -14.87
C ASN A 140 10.76 -2.69 -14.33
N ALA A 141 10.78 -2.89 -13.01
CA ALA A 141 11.43 -4.05 -12.39
C ALA A 141 10.83 -5.41 -12.82
N LEU A 142 9.58 -5.41 -13.31
CA LEU A 142 8.87 -6.60 -13.80
C LEU A 142 8.69 -6.64 -15.32
N ASN A 143 9.30 -5.71 -16.06
CA ASN A 143 9.13 -5.55 -17.51
C ASN A 143 7.68 -5.20 -17.92
N ILE A 144 6.98 -4.40 -17.10
CA ILE A 144 5.69 -3.81 -17.45
C ILE A 144 5.97 -2.45 -18.09
N GLN A 145 5.46 -2.26 -19.31
CA GLN A 145 5.70 -1.04 -20.07
C GLN A 145 4.96 0.14 -19.45
N THR A 146 5.65 1.27 -19.26
CA THR A 146 5.05 2.53 -18.82
C THR A 146 5.08 3.57 -19.95
N GLN A 147 4.10 4.47 -19.94
CA GLN A 147 4.02 5.61 -20.85
C GLN A 147 3.76 6.86 -20.04
N ARG A 148 4.77 7.71 -19.88
CA ARG A 148 4.62 9.04 -19.28
C ARG A 148 3.84 9.97 -20.21
N HIS A 149 3.06 10.88 -19.64
CA HIS A 149 2.51 11.99 -20.39
C HIS A 149 3.66 12.88 -20.88
N SER A 150 3.53 13.43 -22.09
CA SER A 150 4.44 14.48 -22.53
C SER A 150 4.39 15.63 -21.52
N PRO A 151 5.53 16.20 -21.11
CA PRO A 151 5.52 17.39 -20.28
C PRO A 151 4.68 18.47 -20.98
N PRO A 152 3.93 19.30 -20.23
CA PRO A 152 3.18 20.39 -20.83
C PRO A 152 4.14 21.22 -21.67
N GLN A 153 3.85 21.35 -22.97
CA GLN A 153 4.63 22.20 -23.84
C GLN A 153 4.43 23.63 -23.35
N ILE A 154 5.48 24.22 -22.79
CA ILE A 154 5.53 25.65 -22.54
C ILE A 154 5.42 26.30 -23.91
N ARG A 155 4.22 26.79 -24.27
CA ARG A 155 4.07 27.68 -25.40
C ARG A 155 4.87 28.93 -25.07
N ASN A 156 6.07 29.04 -25.62
CA ASN A 156 6.73 30.34 -25.70
C ASN A 156 5.82 31.21 -26.57
N GLU A 157 5.18 32.21 -25.98
CA GLU A 157 4.38 33.23 -26.67
C GLU A 157 5.27 34.18 -27.48
N THR A 158 6.16 33.64 -28.30
CA THR A 158 7.03 34.40 -29.20
C THR A 158 7.36 33.53 -30.40
N GLU A 159 6.38 33.37 -31.29
CA GLU A 159 6.67 33.15 -32.72
C GLU A 159 5.43 33.44 -33.59
N ASP A 160 5.61 34.49 -34.39
CA ASP A 160 4.90 34.87 -35.61
C ASP A 160 3.37 34.99 -35.63
N VAL A 161 2.96 36.25 -35.46
CA VAL A 161 1.81 36.84 -36.16
C VAL A 161 2.03 36.67 -37.67
N ALA A 162 1.51 35.58 -38.23
CA ALA A 162 1.20 35.52 -39.65
C ALA A 162 -0.15 36.20 -39.86
N ASP A 163 -0.11 37.35 -40.54
CA ASP A 163 -1.27 38.10 -41.01
C ASP A 163 -2.24 37.18 -41.78
N SER A 164 -3.34 36.78 -41.13
CA SER A 164 -4.50 36.21 -41.80
C SER A 164 -5.75 36.91 -41.28
N TRP A 165 -6.27 37.81 -42.12
CA TRP A 165 -7.51 38.54 -41.89
C TRP A 165 -8.70 37.64 -42.21
N GLU A 166 -9.11 36.79 -41.28
CA GLU A 166 -10.50 36.33 -41.19
C GLU A 166 -10.96 36.45 -39.73
N VAL A 167 -11.50 37.63 -39.42
CA VAL A 167 -12.29 37.89 -38.22
C VAL A 167 -13.58 37.09 -38.33
N ILE A 168 -13.72 36.05 -37.49
CA ILE A 168 -15.02 35.54 -37.08
C ILE A 168 -15.18 35.90 -35.61
N ASP A 169 -15.73 37.09 -35.37
CA ASP A 169 -16.09 37.55 -34.04
C ASP A 169 -17.29 36.74 -33.51
N GLY A 170 -17.10 36.16 -32.33
CA GLY A 170 -18.19 35.75 -31.45
C GLY A 170 -17.97 34.39 -30.81
N ILE A 171 -17.56 34.40 -29.52
CA ILE A 171 -17.70 33.33 -28.49
C ILE A 171 -16.39 32.68 -27.99
N ILE A 172 -15.18 33.02 -28.45
CA ILE A 172 -13.97 32.29 -28.00
C ILE A 172 -13.13 33.01 -26.91
N ASP A 173 -13.49 34.22 -26.49
CA ASP A 173 -12.68 34.98 -25.51
C ASP A 173 -12.98 34.73 -24.02
N GLN A 174 -13.72 33.66 -23.68
CA GLN A 174 -13.94 33.28 -22.26
C GLN A 174 -13.37 31.90 -21.87
N ALA A 175 -12.64 31.22 -22.76
CA ALA A 175 -12.04 29.92 -22.43
C ALA A 175 -10.56 29.98 -22.01
N LEU A 176 -9.90 31.14 -22.08
CA LEU A 176 -8.45 31.28 -21.91
C LEU A 176 -7.97 31.56 -20.48
N SER A 177 -8.74 31.20 -19.45
CA SER A 177 -8.30 31.33 -18.06
C SER A 177 -8.84 30.23 -17.15
N LEU A 178 -8.85 28.99 -17.64
CA LEU A 178 -8.81 27.83 -16.74
C LEU A 178 -7.33 27.57 -16.40
N PRO A 179 -6.93 27.59 -15.12
CA PRO A 179 -5.58 27.19 -14.75
C PRO A 179 -5.37 25.77 -15.29
N GLU A 180 -4.28 25.56 -16.05
CA GLU A 180 -3.88 24.24 -16.52
C GLU A 180 -3.89 23.27 -15.33
N ALA A 181 -4.91 22.43 -15.26
CA ALA A 181 -4.95 21.36 -14.29
C ALA A 181 -3.75 20.48 -14.60
N LYS A 182 -2.77 20.45 -13.68
CA LYS A 182 -1.70 19.45 -13.73
C LYS A 182 -2.35 18.10 -14.04
N PRO A 183 -1.84 17.33 -15.04
CA PRO A 183 -2.41 16.03 -15.30
C PRO A 183 -2.41 15.26 -13.98
N LEU A 184 -3.58 14.72 -13.61
CA LEU A 184 -3.81 13.97 -12.37
C LEU A 184 -2.90 12.74 -12.25
N SER A 185 -2.20 12.40 -13.33
CA SER A 185 -1.30 11.28 -13.45
C SER A 185 -0.04 11.66 -14.22
N ILE A 186 1.12 11.11 -13.83
CA ILE A 186 2.37 11.21 -14.58
C ILE A 186 2.37 10.33 -15.83
N GLY A 187 1.50 9.31 -15.90
CA GLY A 187 1.45 8.36 -16.99
C GLY A 187 0.69 7.07 -16.68
N PHE A 188 0.82 6.10 -17.57
CA PHE A 188 0.08 4.83 -17.47
C PHE A 188 1.02 3.62 -17.51
N ALA A 189 0.67 2.58 -16.77
CA ALA A 189 1.15 1.24 -16.99
C ALA A 189 0.31 0.55 -18.08
N GLN A 190 0.97 -0.24 -18.93
CA GLN A 190 0.34 -1.05 -19.98
C GLN A 190 0.70 -2.52 -19.77
N PHE A 191 -0.34 -3.34 -19.62
CA PHE A 191 -0.20 -4.77 -19.34
C PHE A 191 -0.25 -5.61 -20.63
N LYS A 192 0.25 -6.85 -20.57
CA LYS A 192 0.22 -7.87 -21.64
C LYS A 192 0.99 -7.53 -22.93
N LEU A 193 1.90 -6.55 -22.88
CA LEU A 193 2.72 -6.18 -24.04
C LEU A 193 3.98 -7.04 -24.17
N ALA A 194 4.56 -7.46 -23.04
CA ALA A 194 5.76 -8.27 -22.99
C ALA A 194 5.62 -9.39 -21.93
N PRO A 195 6.39 -10.49 -22.05
CA PRO A 195 6.53 -11.43 -20.95
C PRO A 195 7.17 -10.72 -19.75
N LEU A 196 6.61 -10.99 -18.57
CA LEU A 196 7.15 -10.49 -17.31
C LEU A 196 8.46 -11.19 -16.99
N HIS A 197 9.35 -10.51 -16.26
CA HIS A 197 10.52 -11.18 -15.69
C HIS A 197 10.09 -12.28 -14.72
N ASP A 198 10.85 -13.38 -14.67
CA ASP A 198 10.61 -14.47 -13.71
C ASP A 198 10.83 -13.99 -12.27
N GLN A 199 11.74 -13.04 -12.07
CA GLN A 199 12.02 -12.40 -10.79
C GLN A 199 12.18 -10.89 -10.99
N ALA A 200 11.58 -10.10 -10.10
CA ALA A 200 11.83 -8.66 -10.05
C ALA A 200 13.27 -8.36 -9.64
N ASP A 201 13.81 -7.23 -10.10
CA ASP A 201 15.12 -6.75 -9.67
C ASP A 201 15.19 -6.58 -8.14
N ALA A 202 16.03 -7.38 -7.49
CA ALA A 202 16.13 -7.42 -6.03
C ALA A 202 16.60 -6.09 -5.41
N GLU A 203 17.41 -5.30 -6.12
CA GLU A 203 17.86 -3.99 -5.65
C GLU A 203 16.72 -2.98 -5.71
N VAL A 204 15.97 -2.98 -6.80
CA VAL A 204 14.77 -2.13 -6.92
C VAL A 204 13.77 -2.48 -5.81
N MET A 205 13.49 -3.75 -5.58
CA MET A 205 12.56 -4.18 -4.53
C MET A 205 13.02 -3.76 -3.13
N ARG A 206 14.34 -3.83 -2.83
CA ARG A 206 14.90 -3.34 -1.57
C ARG A 206 14.76 -1.83 -1.40
N ASN A 207 14.96 -1.06 -2.47
CA ASN A 207 14.81 0.40 -2.43
C ASN A 207 13.34 0.79 -2.25
N LEU A 208 12.42 0.14 -2.95
CA LEU A 208 10.97 0.33 -2.77
C LEU A 208 10.51 0.00 -1.35
N LEU A 209 11.02 -1.09 -0.77
CA LEU A 209 10.78 -1.45 0.62
C LEU A 209 11.25 -0.36 1.58
N ARG A 210 12.44 0.20 1.34
CA ARG A 210 12.98 1.31 2.16
C ARG A 210 12.06 2.53 2.08
N ASP A 211 11.62 2.91 0.87
CA ASP A 211 10.72 4.06 0.67
C ASP A 211 9.42 3.87 1.46
N VAL A 212 8.83 2.66 1.41
CA VAL A 212 7.62 2.35 2.18
C VAL A 212 7.87 2.35 3.69
N ALA A 213 8.99 1.79 4.16
CA ALA A 213 9.34 1.75 5.57
C ALA A 213 9.54 3.16 6.15
N VAL A 214 10.28 4.03 5.45
CA VAL A 214 10.50 5.44 5.86
C VAL A 214 9.16 6.16 5.97
N ARG A 215 8.29 6.01 4.97
CA ARG A 215 6.96 6.63 5.00
C ARG A 215 6.11 6.13 6.16
N MET A 216 6.14 4.83 6.47
CA MET A 216 5.42 4.29 7.63
C MET A 216 5.91 4.92 8.95
N GLU A 217 7.20 5.20 9.06
CA GLU A 217 7.78 5.88 10.21
C GLU A 217 7.35 7.36 10.28
N ASP A 218 7.34 8.06 9.15
CA ASP A 218 6.91 9.47 9.08
C ASP A 218 5.44 9.62 9.45
N VAL A 219 4.57 8.71 8.96
CA VAL A 219 3.16 8.66 9.38
C VAL A 219 3.06 8.43 10.88
N ALA A 220 3.84 7.51 11.46
CA ALA A 220 3.81 7.25 12.89
C ALA A 220 4.26 8.45 13.74
N LYS A 221 5.23 9.24 13.26
CA LYS A 221 5.69 10.48 13.92
C LYS A 221 4.65 11.60 13.84
N ASN A 222 3.88 11.65 12.76
CA ASN A 222 2.88 12.69 12.49
C ASN A 222 1.52 12.41 13.14
N VAL A 223 1.29 11.22 13.71
CA VAL A 223 0.15 10.99 14.61
C VAL A 223 0.43 11.75 15.91
N PRO A 224 -0.39 12.76 16.29
CA PRO A 224 -0.19 13.48 17.52
C PRO A 224 -0.47 12.54 18.69
N LEU A 225 0.58 11.86 19.16
CA LEU A 225 0.57 11.24 20.47
C LEU A 225 0.44 12.39 21.47
N THR A 226 -0.72 12.52 22.11
CA THR A 226 -0.79 13.41 23.26
C THR A 226 0.23 12.89 24.27
N ALA A 227 1.07 13.76 24.82
CA ALA A 227 2.13 13.36 25.76
C ALA A 227 1.60 12.53 26.96
N ALA A 228 0.28 12.55 27.21
CA ALA A 228 -0.42 11.70 28.15
C ALA A 228 -0.49 10.22 27.73
N GLU A 229 -0.61 9.89 26.44
CA GLU A 229 -0.74 8.51 25.93
C GLU A 229 0.60 7.76 25.89
N LEU A 230 1.70 8.48 25.68
CA LEU A 230 3.06 7.95 25.73
C LEU A 230 3.52 7.61 27.16
N ILE A 231 2.96 8.28 28.17
CA ILE A 231 3.40 8.16 29.57
C ILE A 231 2.44 7.30 30.42
N MET A 232 1.13 7.32 30.16
CA MET A 232 0.17 6.65 31.05
C MET A 232 -0.27 5.25 30.63
N GLY A 233 0.12 4.77 29.43
CA GLY A 233 -0.49 3.59 28.83
C GLY A 233 -1.97 3.81 28.56
N ARG A 234 -2.54 3.14 27.55
CA ARG A 234 -4.00 3.17 27.37
C ARG A 234 -4.64 2.52 28.59
N LYS A 235 -5.24 3.34 29.46
CA LYS A 235 -6.34 2.89 30.32
C LYS A 235 -7.55 2.68 29.42
N THR A 236 -7.71 1.46 28.92
CA THR A 236 -9.04 0.88 28.67
C THR A 236 -9.52 0.30 29.97
#